data_AF-A0A068YVN8-F1
#
_entry.id   AF-A0A068YVN8-F1
#
_cell.length_a   1.000
_cell.length_b   1.000
_cell.length_c   1.000
_cell.angle_alpha   90.00
_cell.angle_beta   90.00
_cell.angle_gamma   90.00
#
_symmetry.space_group_name_H-M   'P 1'
#
loop_
_entity.id
_entity.type
_entity.pdbx_description
1 polymer ?
#
loop_
_entity_poly.entity_id
_entity_poly.type
_entity_poly.pdbx_seq_one_letter_code
_entity_poly.pdbx_strand_id
1 'polypeptide(L)' 'MTGLAARGAPLMQSALWGVLVHALAGQRLAERHGRLGFLAREILREISSVMRDP' A
#
# COMPACT_ATOMS: atom_id res chain seq x y z
N MET A 1 5.92 -3.64 -3.42
CA MET A 1 6.71 -4.84 -3.80
C MET A 1 7.77 -4.51 -4.85
N THR A 2 7.43 -4.39 -6.13
CA THR A 2 8.41 -4.21 -7.21
C THR A 2 9.29 -2.97 -7.05
N GLY A 3 8.71 -1.83 -6.65
CA GLY A 3 9.49 -0.61 -6.36
C GLY A 3 10.44 -0.74 -5.16
N LEU A 4 10.18 -1.64 -4.21
CA LEU A 4 11.11 -1.93 -3.11
C LEU A 4 12.24 -2.84 -3.58
N ALA A 5 11.89 -3.90 -4.31
CA ALA A 5 12.87 -4.83 -4.88
C ALA A 5 13.83 -4.11 -5.86
N ALA A 6 13.30 -3.22 -6.71
CA ALA A 6 14.09 -2.39 -7.61
C ALA A 6 15.08 -1.46 -6.88
N ARG A 7 14.84 -1.15 -5.61
CA ARG A 7 15.76 -0.38 -4.74
C ARG A 7 16.67 -1.27 -3.89
N GLY A 8 16.72 -2.57 -4.15
CA GLY A 8 17.61 -3.51 -3.47
C GLY A 8 17.07 -4.11 -2.18
N ALA A 9 15.80 -3.90 -1.84
CA ALA A 9 15.21 -4.60 -0.70
C ALA A 9 15.10 -6.11 -0.97
N PRO A 10 15.40 -6.99 0.02
CA PRO A 10 15.27 -8.43 -0.16
C PRO A 10 13.88 -8.83 -0.66
N LEU A 11 13.79 -9.88 -1.49
CA LEU A 11 12.52 -10.29 -2.11
C LEU A 11 11.43 -10.57 -1.06
N MET A 12 11.78 -11.26 0.03
CA MET A 12 10.87 -11.54 1.13
C MET A 12 10.33 -10.25 1.75
N GLN A 13 11.21 -9.30 2.09
CA GLN A 13 10.79 -8.01 2.66
C GLN A 13 9.95 -7.19 1.68
N SER A 14 10.31 -7.20 0.39
CA SER A 14 9.56 -6.53 -0.66
C SER A 14 8.14 -7.08 -0.81
N ALA A 15 7.96 -8.39 -0.66
CA ALA A 15 6.67 -9.04 -0.68
C ALA A 15 5.84 -8.69 0.57
N LEU A 16 6.43 -8.84 1.76
CA LEU A 16 5.78 -8.53 3.04
C LEU A 16 5.30 -7.08 3.09
N TRP A 17 6.18 -6.12 2.81
CA TRP A 17 5.81 -4.70 2.75
C TRP A 17 4.82 -4.40 1.62
N GLY A 18 4.89 -5.10 0.50
CA GLY A 18 3.93 -4.96 -0.58
C GLY A 18 2.50 -5.28 -0.16
N VAL A 19 2.31 -6.39 0.56
CA VAL A 19 1.01 -6.81 1.09
C VAL A 19 0.54 -5.88 2.18
N LEU A 20 1.41 -5.56 3.14
CA LEU A 20 1.07 -4.68 4.27
C LEU A 20 0.64 -3.28 3.81
N VAL A 21 1.43 -2.62 2.96
CA VAL A 21 1.11 -1.28 2.46
C VAL A 21 -0.18 -1.27 1.65
N HIS A 22 -0.43 -2.32 0.85
CA HIS A 22 -1.68 -2.43 0.10
C HIS A 22 -2.90 -2.56 1.02
N ALA A 23 -2.81 -3.40 2.06
CA ALA A 23 -3.88 -3.60 3.03
C ALA A 23 -4.21 -2.30 3.79
N LEU A 24 -3.19 -1.61 4.31
CA LEU A 24 -3.35 -0.37 5.06
C LEU A 24 -3.89 0.77 4.19
N ALA A 25 -3.42 0.89 2.95
CA ALA A 25 -3.96 1.86 2.00
C ALA A 25 -5.45 1.60 1.70
N GLY A 26 -5.82 0.33 1.52
CA GLY A 26 -7.22 -0.07 1.35
C GLY A 26 -8.06 0.24 2.57
N GLN A 27 -7.54 0.02 3.78
CA GLN A 27 -8.23 0.36 5.02
C GLN A 27 -8.51 1.87 5.12
N ARG A 28 -7.51 2.72 4.89
CA ARG A 28 -7.69 4.19 4.91
C ARG A 28 -8.69 4.68 3.87
N LEU A 29 -8.70 4.09 2.68
CA LEU A 29 -9.68 4.43 1.65
C LEU A 29 -11.08 3.96 2.03
N ALA A 30 -11.20 2.78 2.64
CA ALA A 30 -12.47 2.25 3.12
C ALA A 30 -13.06 3.08 4.26
N GLU A 31 -12.22 3.62 5.16
CA GLU A 31 -12.63 4.55 6.21
C GLU A 31 -13.23 5.84 5.63
N ARG A 32 -12.69 6.33 4.50
CA ARG A 32 -13.16 7.57 3.86
C ARG A 32 -14.34 7.41 2.91
N HIS A 33 -14.41 6.31 2.17
CA HIS A 33 -15.38 6.12 1.08
C HIS A 33 -16.30 4.91 1.25
N GLY A 34 -16.12 4.12 2.31
CA GLY A 34 -16.76 2.82 2.48
C GLY A 34 -16.02 1.69 1.74
N ARG A 35 -16.37 0.44 2.08
CA ARG A 35 -15.72 -0.78 1.53
C ARG A 35 -15.98 -0.98 0.02
N LEU A 36 -17.05 -0.37 -0.49
CA LEU A 36 -17.38 -0.28 -1.90
C LEU A 36 -17.47 1.21 -2.22
N GLY A 37 -16.56 1.72 -3.06
CA GLY A 37 -16.55 3.15 -3.40
C GLY A 37 -15.20 3.70 -3.84
N PHE A 38 -14.09 3.05 -3.48
CA PHE A 38 -12.77 3.44 -3.98
C PHE A 38 -12.27 2.47 -5.06
N LEU A 39 -11.43 3.00 -5.93
CA LEU A 39 -10.86 2.33 -7.09
C LEU A 39 -9.41 1.95 -6.81
N ALA A 40 -8.93 0.91 -7.49
CA ALA A 40 -7.54 0.46 -7.36
C ALA A 40 -6.51 1.58 -7.62
N ARG A 41 -6.81 2.52 -8.51
CA ARG A 41 -5.91 3.67 -8.80
C ARG A 41 -5.73 4.63 -7.63
N GLU A 42 -6.67 4.64 -6.68
CA GLU A 42 -6.64 5.55 -5.54
C GLU A 42 -5.67 5.06 -4.46
N ILE A 43 -5.40 3.75 -4.40
CA ILE A 43 -4.40 3.13 -3.52
C ILE A 43 -3.03 3.81 -3.70
N LEU A 44 -2.66 4.16 -4.94
CA LEU A 44 -1.37 4.78 -5.25
C LEU A 44 -1.13 6.08 -4.46
N ARG A 45 -2.19 6.86 -4.20
CA ARG A 45 -2.09 8.13 -3.45
C ARG A 45 -1.83 7.91 -1.97
N GLU A 46 -2.20 6.75 -1.42
CA GLU A 46 -1.97 6.44 -0.01
C GLU A 46 -0.57 5.89 0.29
N ILE A 47 0.14 5.33 -0.72
CA ILE A 47 1.39 4.58 -0.53
C ILE A 47 2.42 5.36 0.30
N SER A 48 2.69 6.62 -0.06
CA SER A 48 3.70 7.43 0.64
C SER A 48 3.30 7.77 2.08
N SER A 49 2.01 7.97 2.33
CA SER A 49 1.48 8.25 3.67
C SER A 49 1.57 7.01 4.56
N VAL A 50 1.13 5.86 4.06
CA VAL A 50 1.20 4.57 4.75
C VAL A 50 2.65 4.15 5.03
N MET A 51 3.58 4.35 4.09
CA MET A 51 4.98 4.01 4.37
C MET A 51 5.65 4.93 5.40
N ARG A 52 5.15 6.15 5.57
CA ARG A 52 5.68 7.10 6.57
C ARG A 52 5.17 6.76 7.97
N ASP A 53 3.91 6.36 8.07
CA ASP A 53 3.20 6.06 9.30
C ASP A 53 2.26 4.87 9.04
N PRO A 54 2.76 3.63 9.16
CA PRO A 54 2.03 2.41 8.79
C PRO A 54 0.92 2.05 9.77
#